data_AF-A0A7S3NMF9-F1
#
_entry.id   AF-A0A7S3NMF9-F1
#
_cell.length_a   1.000
_cell.length_b   1.000
_cell.length_c   1.000
_cell.angle_alpha   90.00
_cell.angle_beta   90.00
_cell.angle_gamma   90.00
#
_symmetry.space_group_name_H-M   'P 1'
#
loop_
_entity.id
_entity.type
_entity.pdbx_description
1 polymer ?
#
loop_
_entity_poly.entity_id
_entity_poly.type
_entity_poly.pdbx_seq_one_letter_code
_entity_poly.pdbx_strand_id
1 'polypeptide(L)'
;SFDSNSAQVDGGVAYLEISSTFTATNSSFDSNSAQEDGGVAYVRDSSIFTATNSSFDSNSVSFRGGVAYVLSHSSTFTATNSSFDSNYAKNSGGVACVLSSSTFTATNSSFDSNSA
;
A
#
# COMPACT_ATOMS: atom_id res chain seq x y z
N SER A 1 9.18 -12.08 3.76
CA SER A 1 7.82 -11.72 4.15
C SER A 1 7.90 -10.49 5.04
N PHE A 2 6.84 -9.69 5.08
CA PHE A 2 6.67 -8.52 5.93
C PHE A 2 5.38 -8.75 6.72
N ASP A 3 5.53 -9.23 7.94
CA ASP A 3 4.40 -9.75 8.70
C ASP A 3 4.23 -8.94 10.00
N SER A 4 3.01 -8.46 10.27
CA SER A 4 2.66 -7.73 11.49
C SER A 4 3.51 -6.48 11.78
N ASN A 5 3.98 -5.78 10.76
CA ASN A 5 4.66 -4.50 10.95
C ASN A 5 3.63 -3.41 11.24
N SER A 6 3.98 -2.48 12.14
CA SER A 6 3.06 -1.42 12.57
C SER A 6 3.78 -0.09 12.72
N ALA A 7 3.15 0.98 12.24
CA ALA A 7 3.61 2.35 12.42
C ALA A 7 2.58 3.18 13.21
N GLN A 8 3.07 4.09 14.05
CA GLN A 8 2.22 5.01 14.82
C GLN A 8 1.52 6.07 13.96
N VAL A 9 2.00 6.29 12.74
CA VAL A 9 1.42 7.28 11.83
C VAL A 9 1.16 6.62 10.49
N ASP A 10 2.18 6.46 9.66
CA ASP A 10 2.04 6.09 8.26
C ASP A 10 3.02 4.99 7.83
N GLY A 11 2.63 4.19 6.85
CA GLY A 11 3.54 3.29 6.15
C GLY A 11 4.07 2.17 7.03
N GLY A 12 3.18 1.24 7.43
CA GLY A 12 3.51 0.16 8.38
C GLY A 12 4.75 -0.66 8.02
N VAL A 13 5.06 -0.78 6.72
CA VAL A 13 6.29 -1.40 6.22
C VAL A 13 7.25 -0.36 5.62
N ALA A 14 6.74 0.58 4.83
CA ALA A 14 7.55 1.53 4.10
C ALA A 14 6.93 2.93 4.11
N TYR A 15 7.72 3.92 4.52
CA TYR A 15 7.46 5.33 4.30
C TYR A 15 8.47 5.85 3.27
N LEU A 16 7.99 6.20 2.08
CA LEU A 16 8.82 6.63 0.95
C LEU A 16 8.62 8.10 0.66
N GLU A 17 9.71 8.87 0.78
CA GLU A 17 9.72 10.32 0.59
C GLU A 17 10.95 10.75 -0.21
N ILE A 18 10.81 11.81 -1.01
CA ILE A 18 11.87 12.44 -1.81
C ILE A 18 12.52 11.44 -2.78
N SER A 19 11.81 11.13 -3.87
CA SER A 19 12.30 10.27 -4.97
C SER A 19 12.83 8.90 -4.50
N SER A 20 12.22 8.35 -3.45
CA SER A 20 12.61 7.06 -2.88
C SER A 20 11.98 5.90 -3.65
N THR A 21 12.65 4.75 -3.65
CA THR A 21 12.17 3.55 -4.32
C THR A 21 12.15 2.34 -3.38
N PHE A 22 11.11 1.52 -3.51
CA PHE A 22 11.00 0.24 -2.84
C PHE A 22 10.52 -0.81 -3.84
N THR A 23 11.22 -1.95 -3.90
CA THR A 23 10.89 -3.04 -4.81
C THR A 23 10.76 -4.34 -4.04
N ALA A 24 9.65 -5.03 -4.25
CA ALA A 24 9.36 -6.35 -3.72
C ALA A 24 9.00 -7.33 -4.84
N THR A 25 9.60 -8.52 -4.80
CA THR A 25 9.36 -9.59 -5.77
C THR A 25 9.17 -10.89 -5.02
N ASN A 26 8.09 -11.62 -5.30
CA ASN A 26 7.74 -12.86 -4.61
C ASN A 26 7.63 -12.66 -3.07
N SER A 27 7.01 -11.56 -2.65
CA SER A 27 6.88 -11.18 -1.24
C SER A 27 5.46 -11.33 -0.73
N SER A 28 5.32 -11.55 0.58
CA SER A 28 4.05 -11.43 1.30
C SER A 28 4.09 -10.22 2.23
N PHE A 29 2.97 -9.50 2.29
CA PHE A 29 2.69 -8.40 3.21
C PHE A 29 1.42 -8.77 4.00
N ASP A 30 1.61 -9.35 5.17
CA ASP A 30 0.52 -9.90 5.99
C ASP A 30 0.32 -9.08 7.27
N SER A 31 -0.92 -8.68 7.53
CA SER A 31 -1.35 -8.09 8.80
C SER A 31 -0.56 -6.84 9.18
N ASN A 32 -0.07 -6.08 8.21
CA ASN A 32 0.63 -4.82 8.47
C ASN A 32 -0.38 -3.68 8.71
N SER A 33 0.03 -2.71 9.50
CA SER A 33 -0.87 -1.63 9.92
C SER A 33 -0.17 -0.28 10.07
N ALA A 34 -0.98 0.76 9.96
CA ALA A 34 -0.60 2.12 10.33
C ALA A 34 -1.79 2.79 11.02
N GLN A 35 -1.52 3.70 11.96
CA GLN A 35 -2.61 4.40 12.63
C GLN A 35 -3.41 5.25 11.65
N GLU A 36 -2.74 5.95 10.75
CA GLU A 36 -3.37 6.87 9.80
C GLU A 36 -3.47 6.24 8.41
N ASP A 37 -2.42 6.32 7.59
CA ASP A 37 -2.52 6.00 6.18
C ASP A 37 -1.48 4.95 5.72
N GLY A 38 -1.87 4.11 4.76
CA GLY A 38 -0.95 3.17 4.10
C GLY A 38 -0.45 2.06 5.03
N GLY A 39 -1.26 1.03 5.28
CA GLY A 39 -0.92 -0.06 6.21
C GLY A 39 0.36 -0.81 5.82
N VAL A 40 0.70 -0.80 4.54
CA VAL A 40 1.99 -1.26 4.02
C VAL A 40 2.85 -0.08 3.60
N ALA A 41 2.35 0.78 2.72
CA ALA A 41 3.16 1.80 2.06
C ALA A 41 2.51 3.19 2.09
N TYR A 42 3.27 4.16 2.58
CA TYR A 42 3.01 5.57 2.37
C TYR A 42 4.01 6.11 1.33
N VAL A 43 3.51 6.58 0.19
CA VAL A 43 4.34 6.90 -0.98
C VAL A 43 4.11 8.34 -1.43
N ARG A 44 5.11 9.20 -1.21
CA ARG A 44 5.05 10.64 -1.49
C ARG A 44 6.25 11.19 -2.24
N ASP A 45 6.07 12.35 -2.84
CA ASP A 45 7.14 13.19 -3.42
C ASP A 45 7.99 12.46 -4.47
N SER A 46 7.34 12.07 -5.56
CA SER A 46 7.93 11.36 -6.72
C SER A 46 8.49 9.98 -6.36
N SER A 47 8.02 9.37 -5.28
CA SER A 47 8.47 8.06 -4.84
C SER A 47 7.73 6.92 -5.53
N ILE A 48 8.35 5.74 -5.53
CA ILE A 48 7.90 4.58 -6.29
C ILE A 48 7.92 3.34 -5.40
N PHE A 49 6.76 2.69 -5.29
CA PHE A 49 6.65 1.35 -4.72
C PHE A 49 6.30 0.36 -5.85
N THR A 50 7.08 -0.71 -6.00
CA THR A 50 6.83 -1.76 -6.99
C THR A 50 6.74 -3.13 -6.33
N ALA A 51 5.65 -3.84 -6.58
CA ALA A 51 5.43 -5.22 -6.18
C ALA A 51 5.18 -6.11 -7.40
N THR A 52 5.89 -7.22 -7.48
CA THR A 52 5.69 -8.25 -8.51
C THR A 52 5.49 -9.61 -7.86
N ASN A 53 4.51 -10.38 -8.34
CA ASN A 53 4.21 -11.72 -7.83
C ASN A 53 4.05 -11.75 -6.30
N SER A 54 3.36 -10.75 -5.72
CA SER A 54 3.31 -10.56 -4.27
C SER A 54 1.88 -10.65 -3.73
N SER A 55 1.73 -10.91 -2.44
CA SER A 55 0.43 -10.93 -1.75
C SER A 55 0.36 -9.84 -0.68
N PHE A 56 -0.80 -9.20 -0.58
CA PHE A 56 -1.15 -8.22 0.44
C PHE A 56 -2.41 -8.72 1.16
N ASP A 57 -2.25 -9.24 2.36
CA ASP A 57 -3.31 -9.88 3.13
C ASP A 57 -3.53 -9.15 4.45
N SER A 58 -4.80 -8.88 4.77
CA SER A 58 -5.23 -8.44 6.10
C SER A 58 -4.54 -7.17 6.62
N ASN A 59 -4.08 -6.30 5.70
CA ASN A 59 -3.45 -5.04 6.08
C ASN A 59 -4.53 -4.01 6.43
N SER A 60 -4.32 -3.25 7.53
CA SER A 60 -5.39 -2.43 8.10
C SER A 60 -4.92 -1.05 8.59
N VAL A 61 -5.77 -0.04 8.39
CA VAL A 61 -5.53 1.33 8.88
C VAL A 61 -6.79 2.00 9.43
N SER A 62 -6.61 2.98 10.31
CA SER A 62 -7.75 3.74 10.87
C SER A 62 -8.18 4.91 10.00
N PHE A 63 -7.43 5.23 8.94
CA PHE A 63 -7.80 6.29 8.01
C PHE A 63 -7.86 5.79 6.56
N ARG A 64 -6.82 5.92 5.73
CA ARG A 64 -6.96 5.71 4.27
C ARG A 64 -5.90 4.78 3.69
N GLY A 65 -6.29 4.01 2.67
CA GLY A 65 -5.36 3.15 1.95
C GLY A 65 -4.89 1.97 2.80
N GLY A 66 -5.73 0.93 2.93
CA GLY A 66 -5.45 -0.23 3.80
C GLY A 66 -4.10 -0.88 3.51
N VAL A 67 -3.66 -0.83 2.25
CA VAL A 67 -2.31 -1.17 1.82
C VAL A 67 -1.49 0.08 1.51
N ALA A 68 -2.00 0.94 0.62
CA ALA A 68 -1.21 2.01 0.03
C ALA A 68 -1.89 3.39 0.11
N TYR A 69 -1.14 4.38 0.58
CA TYR A 69 -1.52 5.78 0.46
C TYR A 69 -0.51 6.50 -0.44
N VAL A 70 -0.97 6.99 -1.60
CA VAL A 70 -0.10 7.50 -2.66
C VAL A 70 -0.47 8.94 -3.01
N LEU A 71 0.45 9.88 -2.82
CA LEU A 71 0.19 11.32 -2.98
C LEU A 71 1.41 12.09 -3.47
N SER A 72 1.19 13.33 -3.91
CA SER A 72 2.21 14.33 -4.25
C SER A 72 3.16 13.96 -5.40
N HIS A 73 3.48 14.97 -6.23
CA HIS A 73 4.52 14.92 -7.25
C HIS A 73 4.56 13.65 -8.11
N SER A 74 3.39 13.14 -8.53
CA SER A 74 3.28 11.96 -9.41
C SER A 74 3.92 10.69 -8.85
N SER A 75 3.78 10.47 -7.53
CA SER A 75 4.21 9.23 -6.88
C SER A 75 3.43 8.01 -7.40
N THR A 76 4.02 6.82 -7.32
CA THR A 76 3.44 5.63 -7.93
C THR A 76 3.50 4.40 -7.02
N PHE A 77 2.43 3.62 -7.04
CA PHE A 77 2.40 2.26 -6.53
C PHE A 77 2.02 1.32 -7.67
N THR A 78 2.88 0.36 -8.00
CA THR A 78 2.64 -0.60 -9.07
C THR A 78 2.64 -2.02 -8.51
N ALA A 79 1.57 -2.76 -8.77
CA ALA A 79 1.45 -4.19 -8.49
C ALA A 79 1.24 -4.97 -9.77
N THR A 80 2.07 -5.99 -10.02
CA THR A 80 1.93 -6.89 -11.16
C THR A 80 1.83 -8.33 -10.68
N ASN A 81 0.90 -9.09 -11.24
CA ASN A 81 0.66 -10.50 -10.88
C ASN A 81 0.49 -10.70 -9.36
N SER A 82 -0.21 -9.78 -8.68
CA SER A 82 -0.28 -9.74 -7.22
C SER A 82 -1.71 -9.93 -6.72
N SER A 83 -1.88 -10.25 -5.43
CA SER A 83 -3.21 -10.40 -4.83
C SER A 83 -3.38 -9.45 -3.65
N PHE A 84 -4.56 -8.86 -3.54
CA PHE A 84 -4.98 -8.04 -2.41
C PHE A 84 -6.21 -8.68 -1.77
N ASP A 85 -6.05 -9.23 -0.57
CA ASP A 85 -7.12 -9.91 0.16
C ASP A 85 -7.36 -9.26 1.51
N SER A 86 -8.63 -9.08 1.87
CA SER A 86 -9.07 -8.73 3.22
C SER A 86 -8.40 -7.46 3.81
N ASN A 87 -7.95 -6.54 2.94
CA ASN A 87 -7.36 -5.27 3.38
C ASN A 87 -8.45 -4.26 3.73
N TYR A 88 -8.21 -3.48 4.78
CA TYR A 88 -9.22 -2.61 5.39
C TYR A 88 -8.72 -1.20 5.65
N ALA A 89 -9.54 -0.20 5.34
CA ALA A 89 -9.29 1.19 5.75
C ALA A 89 -10.58 1.83 6.26
N LYS A 90 -10.61 2.25 7.53
CA LYS A 90 -11.85 2.75 8.16
C LYS A 90 -12.50 3.96 7.47
N ASN A 91 -11.75 4.79 6.74
CA ASN A 91 -12.30 5.98 6.08
C ASN A 91 -12.51 5.79 4.58
N SER A 92 -11.47 5.42 3.84
CA SER A 92 -11.56 5.24 2.39
C SER A 92 -10.39 4.45 1.82
N GLY A 93 -10.64 3.78 0.68
CA GLY A 93 -9.61 3.06 -0.06
C GLY A 93 -9.15 1.79 0.64
N GLY A 94 -10.00 0.76 0.69
CA GLY A 94 -9.70 -0.50 1.39
C GLY A 94 -8.38 -1.15 0.99
N VAL A 95 -7.94 -0.93 -0.25
CA VAL A 95 -6.56 -1.21 -0.67
C VAL A 95 -5.74 0.07 -0.82
N ALA A 96 -6.19 1.00 -1.67
CA ALA A 96 -5.42 2.18 -2.01
C ALA A 96 -6.25 3.47 -1.94
N CYS A 97 -5.63 4.54 -1.46
CA CYS A 97 -6.11 5.90 -1.62
C CYS A 97 -5.05 6.70 -2.38
N VAL A 98 -5.46 7.34 -3.48
CA VAL A 98 -4.55 8.01 -4.42
C VAL A 98 -4.99 9.46 -4.59
N LEU A 99 -4.05 10.39 -4.42
CA LEU A 99 -4.30 11.83 -4.48
C LEU A 99 -3.37 12.53 -5.48
N SER A 100 -3.73 13.76 -5.85
CA SER A 100 -2.95 14.60 -6.77
C SER A 100 -2.78 13.94 -8.15
N SER A 101 -1.61 14.08 -8.77
CA SER A 101 -1.25 13.43 -10.04
C SER A 101 -0.64 12.04 -9.87
N SER A 102 -0.76 11.43 -8.69
CA SER A 102 -0.17 10.13 -8.37
C SER A 102 -0.99 8.97 -8.94
N THR A 103 -0.40 7.78 -8.96
CA THR A 103 -1.04 6.60 -9.56
C THR A 103 -0.92 5.35 -8.68
N PHE A 104 -1.96 4.53 -8.72
CA PHE A 104 -1.94 3.14 -8.29
C PHE A 104 -2.29 2.29 -9.50
N THR A 105 -1.40 1.37 -9.89
CA THR A 105 -1.61 0.48 -11.04
C THR A 105 -1.54 -0.96 -10.58
N ALA A 106 -2.57 -1.74 -10.90
CA ALA A 106 -2.61 -3.17 -10.65
C ALA A 106 -2.87 -3.91 -11.96
N THR A 107 -1.88 -4.68 -12.40
CA THR A 107 -1.93 -5.46 -13.65
C THR A 107 -1.92 -6.94 -13.32
N ASN A 108 -2.80 -7.72 -13.96
CA ASN A 108 -2.95 -9.16 -13.72
C ASN A 108 -3.08 -9.49 -12.22
N SER A 109 -3.78 -8.64 -11.48
CA SER A 109 -3.87 -8.72 -10.03
C SER A 109 -5.31 -8.92 -9.57
N SER A 110 -5.50 -9.58 -8.44
CA SER A 110 -6.83 -9.85 -7.87
C SER A 110 -7.08 -8.99 -6.63
N PHE A 111 -8.36 -8.68 -6.41
CA PHE A 111 -8.85 -7.93 -5.25
C PHE A 111 -10.03 -8.69 -4.68
N ASP A 112 -9.89 -9.24 -3.49
CA ASP A 112 -10.95 -9.98 -2.80
C ASP A 112 -11.15 -9.45 -1.37
N SER A 113 -12.40 -9.44 -0.90
CA SER A 113 -12.79 -9.07 0.47
C SER A 113 -12.23 -7.75 1.04
N ASN A 114 -11.69 -6.86 0.21
CA ASN A 114 -11.17 -5.56 0.64
C ASN A 114 -12.33 -4.60 0.93
N SER A 115 -12.24 -3.82 2.01
CA SER A 115 -13.33 -2.94 2.44
C SER A 115 -12.85 -1.61 3.00
N ALA A 116 -13.72 -0.60 2.91
CA ALA A 116 -13.56 0.68 3.58
C ALA A 116 -14.88 1.12 4.21
#